data_AF-A0A7W3TGS0-F1
#
_entry.id   AF-A0A7W3TGS0-F1
#
_cell.length_a   1.000
_cell.length_b   1.000
_cell.length_c   1.000
_cell.angle_alpha   90.00
_cell.angle_beta   90.00
_cell.angle_gamma   90.00
#
_symmetry.space_group_name_H-M   'P 1'
#
loop_
_entity.id
_entity.type
_entity.pdbx_description
1 polymer ?
#
loop_
_entity_poly.entity_id
_entity_poly.type
_entity_poly.pdbx_seq_one_letter_code
_entity_poly.pdbx_strand_id
1 'polypeptide(L)'
;MVEVTRLSTLVELDGEPADPEEMAVSARLEAVLSDGRRVPLLDDRGWADSMHGGGVDIRDFVSIGDIETTARTVVGPDEPGEGDTHEGMAADHWGHLADVLRRRGVAADAEELERLPHEVVLGERLREWLGGPRPLPSRPESDRR
;
A
#
# COMPACT_ATOMS: atom_id res chain seq x y z
N MET A 1 -10.51 -18.12 -21.54
CA MET A 1 -11.00 -17.73 -20.21
C MET A 1 -10.07 -16.63 -19.72
N VAL A 2 -10.59 -15.65 -18.97
CA VAL A 2 -9.76 -14.57 -18.43
C VAL A 2 -9.30 -15.01 -17.05
N GLU A 3 -7.99 -15.00 -16.83
CA GLU A 3 -7.36 -15.50 -15.61
C GLU A 3 -6.51 -14.38 -15.00
N VAL A 4 -6.24 -14.48 -13.70
CA VAL A 4 -5.36 -13.53 -13.01
C VAL A 4 -3.91 -13.91 -13.27
N THR A 5 -3.12 -12.96 -13.75
CA THR A 5 -1.71 -13.17 -14.11
C THR A 5 -0.75 -12.67 -13.03
N ARG A 6 -1.14 -11.61 -12.32
CA ARG A 6 -0.38 -10.99 -11.23
C ARG A 6 -1.27 -10.13 -10.36
N LEU A 7 -0.81 -9.88 -9.14
CA LEU A 7 -1.37 -8.88 -8.25
C LEU A 7 -0.55 -7.59 -8.35
N SER A 8 -1.23 -6.45 -8.31
CA SER A 8 -0.60 -5.13 -8.37
C SER A 8 -1.17 -4.25 -7.27
N THR A 9 -0.31 -3.75 -6.38
CA THR A 9 -0.69 -2.74 -5.40
C THR A 9 -0.28 -1.38 -5.89
N LEU A 10 -1.25 -0.50 -6.15
CA LEU A 10 -1.00 0.91 -6.40
C LEU A 10 -0.92 1.64 -5.07
N VAL A 11 0.19 2.30 -4.79
CA VAL A 11 0.38 3.15 -3.60
C VAL A 11 0.40 4.60 -4.03
N GLU A 12 -0.51 5.42 -3.54
CA GLU A 12 -0.63 6.84 -3.89
C GLU A 12 -0.73 7.69 -2.63
N LEU A 13 -0.24 8.92 -2.66
CA LEU A 13 -0.42 9.87 -1.56
C LEU A 13 -1.91 10.17 -1.33
N ASP A 14 -2.33 10.09 -0.07
CA ASP A 14 -3.66 10.48 0.36
C ASP A 14 -3.66 11.98 0.67
N GLY A 15 -4.13 12.78 -0.30
CA GLY A 15 -4.15 14.23 -0.19
C GLY A 15 -2.82 14.92 -0.53
N GLU A 16 -2.78 16.23 -0.26
CA GLU A 16 -1.52 16.98 -0.27
C GLU A 16 -0.92 16.92 1.13
N PRO A 17 0.38 16.58 1.27
CA PRO A 17 1.03 16.56 2.58
C PRO A 17 0.96 17.97 3.17
N ALA A 18 0.12 18.14 4.19
CA ALA A 18 -0.04 19.39 4.90
C ALA A 18 1.24 19.73 5.69
N ASP A 19 1.90 18.68 6.18
CA ASP A 19 3.08 18.76 7.03
C ASP A 19 4.20 17.86 6.46
N PRO A 20 5.44 18.35 6.37
CA PRO A 20 6.57 17.56 5.86
C PRO A 20 7.05 16.48 6.82
N GLU A 21 6.54 16.49 8.05
CA GLU A 21 6.78 15.47 9.07
C GLU A 21 5.79 14.30 8.95
N GLU A 22 4.76 14.41 8.11
CA GLU A 22 3.70 13.42 7.97
C GLU A 22 3.58 12.91 6.53
N MET A 23 3.17 11.65 6.41
CA MET A 23 2.88 10.99 5.15
C MET A 23 1.64 10.13 5.33
N ALA A 24 0.62 10.36 4.52
CA ALA A 24 -0.53 9.47 4.41
C ALA A 24 -0.57 8.91 2.98
N VAL A 25 -0.77 7.59 2.86
CA VAL A 25 -0.86 6.91 1.58
C VAL A 25 -2.03 5.96 1.57
N SER A 26 -2.66 5.87 0.40
CA SER A 26 -3.65 4.85 0.07
C SER A 26 -2.95 3.70 -0.67
N ALA A 27 -3.38 2.47 -0.38
CA ALA A 27 -2.88 1.25 -0.99
C ALA A 27 -4.06 0.50 -1.62
N ARG A 28 -4.10 0.44 -2.95
CA ARG A 28 -5.15 -0.25 -3.70
C ARG A 28 -4.60 -1.52 -4.31
N LEU A 29 -5.15 -2.66 -3.91
CA LEU A 29 -4.81 -3.95 -4.48
C LEU A 29 -5.68 -4.24 -5.71
N GLU A 30 -5.04 -4.58 -6.82
CA GLU A 30 -5.69 -4.91 -8.09
C GLU A 30 -5.21 -6.27 -8.63
N ALA A 31 -6.13 -7.04 -9.19
CA ALA A 31 -5.82 -8.22 -10.00
C ALA A 31 -5.61 -7.80 -11.45
N VAL A 32 -4.46 -8.15 -12.03
CA VAL A 32 -4.17 -7.96 -13.45
C VAL A 32 -4.55 -9.22 -14.21
N LEU A 33 -5.50 -9.07 -15.11
CA LEU A 33 -6.05 -10.15 -15.91
C LEU A 33 -5.22 -10.39 -17.18
N SER A 34 -5.33 -11.60 -17.75
CA SER A 34 -4.63 -11.98 -18.98
C SER A 34 -5.02 -11.16 -20.21
N ASP A 35 -6.15 -10.46 -20.17
CA ASP A 35 -6.59 -9.51 -21.19
C ASP A 35 -6.09 -8.06 -20.96
N GLY A 36 -5.26 -7.86 -19.94
CA GLY A 36 -4.69 -6.56 -19.56
C GLY A 36 -5.61 -5.68 -18.71
N ARG A 37 -6.85 -6.11 -18.43
CA ARG A 37 -7.73 -5.38 -17.52
C ARG A 37 -7.24 -5.51 -16.08
N ARG A 38 -7.54 -4.50 -15.29
CA ARG A 38 -7.27 -4.47 -13.85
C ARG A 38 -8.58 -4.47 -13.08
N VAL A 39 -8.68 -5.34 -12.08
CA VAL A 39 -9.86 -5.47 -11.24
C VAL A 39 -9.50 -5.09 -9.81
N PRO A 40 -10.10 -4.05 -9.22
CA PRO A 40 -9.84 -3.70 -7.83
C PRO A 40 -10.33 -4.79 -6.89
N LEU A 41 -9.44 -5.26 -6.03
CA LEU A 41 -9.75 -6.23 -4.98
C LEU A 41 -9.98 -5.55 -3.64
N LEU A 42 -9.06 -4.65 -3.26
CA LEU A 42 -9.11 -3.82 -2.06
C LEU A 42 -8.82 -2.38 -2.46
N ASP A 43 -9.66 -1.44 -2.03
CA ASP A 43 -9.50 0.00 -2.28
C ASP A 43 -9.61 0.86 -1.01
N ASP A 44 -9.76 0.20 0.14
CA ASP A 44 -9.96 0.76 1.47
C ASP A 44 -8.72 0.64 2.36
N ARG A 45 -7.58 0.21 1.80
CA ARG A 45 -6.33 0.03 2.53
C ARG A 45 -5.43 1.26 2.38
N GLY A 46 -4.58 1.47 3.38
CA GLY A 46 -3.65 2.60 3.45
C GLY A 46 -2.96 2.64 4.80
N TRP A 47 -1.97 3.51 4.93
CA TRP A 47 -1.32 3.77 6.20
C TRP A 47 -0.86 5.23 6.26
N ALA A 48 -0.58 5.68 7.47
CA ALA A 48 0.03 6.97 7.72
C ALA A 48 1.26 6.79 8.62
N ASP A 49 2.32 7.52 8.31
CA ASP A 49 3.51 7.65 9.14
C ASP A 49 3.70 9.11 9.52
N SER A 50 4.17 9.33 10.74
CA SER A 50 4.42 10.66 11.30
C SER A 50 5.72 10.67 12.10
N MET A 51 6.61 11.59 11.79
CA MET A 51 7.82 11.86 12.57
C MET A 51 7.57 13.00 13.55
N HIS A 52 8.09 12.86 14.77
CA HIS A 52 7.97 13.88 15.80
C HIS A 52 9.37 14.43 16.10
N GLY A 53 9.63 15.69 15.78
CA GLY A 53 10.90 16.33 16.11
C GLY A 53 11.22 17.45 15.13
N GLY A 54 10.56 18.59 15.31
CA GLY A 54 10.48 19.70 14.37
C GLY A 54 11.69 19.92 13.45
N GLY A 55 11.39 20.06 12.16
CA GLY A 55 12.37 20.38 11.12
C GLY A 55 12.98 19.16 10.41
N VAL A 56 12.45 17.96 10.66
CA VAL A 56 12.77 16.74 9.88
C VAL A 56 11.78 16.58 8.73
N ASP A 57 12.25 16.07 7.60
CA ASP A 57 11.39 15.64 6.50
C ASP A 57 11.26 14.12 6.56
N ILE A 58 10.04 13.62 6.68
CA ILE A 58 9.77 12.18 6.74
C ILE A 58 10.33 11.43 5.52
N ARG A 59 10.44 12.09 4.37
CA ARG A 59 11.04 11.53 3.14
C ARG A 59 12.54 11.24 3.28
N ASP A 60 13.22 11.70 4.33
CA ASP A 60 14.61 11.29 4.62
C ASP A 60 14.69 9.91 5.28
N PHE A 61 13.59 9.42 5.82
CA PHE A 61 13.49 8.16 6.56
C PHE A 61 12.67 7.10 5.84
N VAL A 62 11.92 7.48 4.82
CA VAL A 62 11.10 6.57 4.01
C VAL A 62 11.82 6.29 2.68
N SER A 63 12.18 5.03 2.45
CA SER A 63 12.70 4.58 1.16
C SER A 63 11.61 3.94 0.29
N ILE A 64 11.83 3.88 -1.02
CA ILE A 64 10.93 3.16 -1.95
C ILE A 64 10.79 1.69 -1.51
N GLY A 65 11.88 1.04 -1.08
CA GLY A 65 11.84 -0.35 -0.62
C GLY A 65 11.01 -0.54 0.65
N ASP A 66 11.02 0.44 1.56
CA ASP A 66 10.17 0.41 2.75
C ASP A 66 8.70 0.58 2.37
N ILE A 67 8.38 1.51 1.47
CA ILE A 67 7.01 1.68 0.95
C ILE A 67 6.52 0.40 0.29
N GLU A 68 7.35 -0.25 -0.54
CA GLU A 68 6.98 -1.51 -1.19
C GLU A 68 6.74 -2.64 -0.19
N THR A 69 7.56 -2.71 0.86
CA THR A 69 7.42 -3.71 1.92
C THR A 69 6.16 -3.46 2.72
N THR A 70 5.94 -2.24 3.20
CA THR A 70 4.75 -1.85 3.96
C THR A 70 3.48 -2.02 3.14
N ALA A 71 3.49 -1.68 1.85
CA ALA A 71 2.35 -1.86 0.97
C ALA A 71 1.93 -3.33 0.85
N ARG A 72 2.90 -4.26 0.77
CA ARG A 72 2.62 -5.72 0.75
C ARG A 72 2.05 -6.20 2.07
N THR A 73 2.53 -5.67 3.19
CA THR A 73 2.00 -5.99 4.52
C THR A 73 0.57 -5.47 4.68
N VAL A 74 0.28 -4.22 4.31
CA VAL A 74 -1.02 -3.55 4.52
C VAL A 74 -2.14 -4.15 3.65
N VAL A 75 -1.81 -4.59 2.43
CA VAL A 75 -2.78 -5.30 1.56
C VAL A 75 -2.78 -6.81 1.77
N GLY A 76 -1.93 -7.32 2.66
CA GLY A 76 -1.81 -8.73 2.99
C GLY A 76 -2.86 -9.17 4.02
N PRO A 77 -2.75 -10.42 4.51
CA PRO A 77 -3.62 -10.91 5.56
C PRO A 77 -3.48 -10.08 6.83
N ASP A 78 -4.60 -9.82 7.49
CA ASP A 78 -4.62 -9.07 8.75
C ASP A 78 -3.93 -9.88 9.87
N GLU A 79 -3.41 -9.16 10.87
CA GLU A 79 -2.75 -9.82 12.00
C GLU A 79 -3.75 -10.66 12.81
N PRO A 80 -3.38 -11.89 13.22
CA PRO A 80 -4.26 -12.75 13.98
C PRO A 80 -4.59 -12.14 15.35
N GLY A 81 -5.86 -12.18 15.73
CA GLY A 81 -6.32 -11.83 17.07
C GLY A 81 -6.09 -12.94 18.10
N GLU A 82 -6.56 -12.72 19.33
CA GLU A 82 -6.53 -13.76 20.38
C GLU A 82 -7.38 -14.97 19.98
N GLY A 83 -6.73 -16.09 19.70
CA GLY A 83 -7.38 -17.35 19.31
C GLY A 83 -7.33 -17.65 17.81
N ASP A 84 -6.85 -16.70 17.00
CA ASP A 84 -6.66 -16.89 15.57
C ASP A 84 -5.24 -17.38 15.25
N THR A 85 -5.10 -18.03 14.09
CA THR A 85 -3.80 -18.43 13.56
C THR A 85 -3.46 -17.60 12.34
N HIS A 86 -2.17 -17.39 12.10
CA HIS A 86 -1.69 -16.69 10.91
C HIS A 86 -2.14 -17.41 9.61
N GLU A 87 -2.15 -18.75 9.61
CA GLU A 87 -2.62 -19.55 8.49
C GLU A 87 -4.12 -19.37 8.22
N GLY A 88 -4.94 -19.27 9.29
CA GLY A 88 -6.37 -18.99 9.16
C GLY A 88 -6.64 -17.62 8.56
N MET A 89 -5.95 -16.59 9.06
CA MET A 89 -6.06 -15.23 8.51
C MET A 89 -5.60 -15.15 7.05
N ALA A 90 -4.54 -15.88 6.69
CA ALA A 90 -4.10 -16.00 5.30
C ALA A 90 -5.17 -16.67 4.41
N ALA A 91 -5.72 -17.81 4.85
CA ALA A 91 -6.76 -18.52 4.09
C ALA A 91 -8.02 -17.67 3.89
N ASP A 92 -8.48 -16.98 4.94
CA ASP A 92 -9.64 -16.09 4.87
C ASP A 92 -9.38 -14.88 3.95
N HIS A 93 -8.19 -14.30 4.03
CA HIS A 93 -7.76 -13.20 3.17
C HIS A 93 -7.78 -13.60 1.69
N TRP A 94 -7.08 -14.68 1.31
CA TRP A 94 -7.03 -15.14 -0.08
C TRP A 94 -8.39 -15.62 -0.58
N GLY A 95 -9.18 -16.27 0.28
CA GLY A 95 -10.56 -16.65 0.00
C GLY A 95 -11.45 -15.45 -0.32
N HIS A 96 -11.33 -14.37 0.45
CA HIS A 96 -12.04 -13.12 0.21
C HIS A 96 -11.69 -12.53 -1.17
N LEU A 97 -10.40 -12.45 -1.51
CA LEU A 97 -9.94 -11.93 -2.81
C LEU A 97 -10.46 -12.77 -3.98
N ALA A 98 -10.43 -14.10 -3.84
CA ALA A 98 -10.98 -15.02 -4.85
C ALA A 98 -12.49 -14.81 -5.04
N ASP A 99 -13.25 -14.62 -3.95
CA ASP A 99 -14.68 -14.35 -4.03
C ASP A 99 -15.00 -13.01 -4.67
N VAL A 100 -14.19 -11.98 -4.38
CA VAL A 100 -14.28 -10.66 -5.03
C VAL A 100 -14.11 -10.77 -6.56
N LEU A 101 -13.19 -11.64 -7.03
CA LEU A 101 -12.97 -11.92 -8.46
C LEU A 101 -14.12 -12.72 -9.07
N ARG A 102 -14.58 -13.77 -8.39
CA ARG A 102 -15.69 -14.62 -8.83
C ARG A 102 -16.99 -13.82 -8.99
N ARG A 103 -17.28 -12.90 -8.07
CA ARG A 103 -18.42 -11.97 -8.19
C ARG A 103 -18.38 -11.10 -9.44
N ARG A 104 -17.19 -10.88 -10.01
CA ARG A 104 -16.97 -10.13 -11.25
C ARG A 104 -16.82 -11.03 -12.49
N GLY A 105 -17.09 -12.33 -12.34
CA GLY A 105 -17.05 -13.31 -13.43
C GLY A 105 -15.65 -13.78 -13.80
N VAL A 106 -14.64 -13.55 -12.95
CA VAL A 106 -13.28 -14.06 -13.13
C VAL A 106 -13.13 -15.31 -12.28
N ALA A 107 -12.77 -16.43 -12.90
CA ALA A 107 -12.40 -17.64 -12.18
C ALA A 107 -11.06 -17.39 -11.47
N ALA A 108 -11.05 -17.52 -10.16
CA ALA A 108 -9.86 -17.37 -9.34
C ALA A 108 -9.90 -18.40 -8.21
N ASP A 109 -8.74 -18.92 -7.84
CA ASP A 109 -8.54 -19.78 -6.69
C ASP A 109 -7.66 -19.07 -5.64
N ALA A 110 -7.95 -19.28 -4.37
CA ALA A 110 -7.26 -18.60 -3.28
C ALA A 110 -5.77 -18.98 -3.22
N GLU A 111 -5.47 -20.28 -3.38
CA GLU A 111 -4.10 -20.78 -3.35
C GLU A 111 -3.31 -20.35 -4.59
N GLU A 112 -3.99 -20.25 -5.75
CA GLU A 112 -3.37 -19.70 -6.96
C GLU A 112 -3.03 -18.22 -6.79
N LEU A 113 -3.95 -17.42 -6.24
CA LEU A 113 -3.73 -15.99 -5.99
C LEU A 113 -2.55 -15.74 -5.06
N GLU A 114 -2.40 -16.54 -4.01
CA GLU A 114 -1.27 -16.46 -3.07
C GLU A 114 0.08 -16.66 -3.77
N ARG A 115 0.14 -17.52 -4.79
CA ARG A 115 1.38 -17.83 -5.53
C ARG A 115 1.67 -16.86 -6.67
N LEU A 116 0.75 -15.96 -7.00
CA LEU A 116 0.96 -15.02 -8.09
C LEU A 116 2.03 -13.99 -7.75
N PRO A 117 2.78 -13.52 -8.75
CA PRO A 117 3.71 -12.42 -8.54
C PRO A 117 2.96 -11.17 -8.07
N HIS A 118 3.50 -10.52 -7.05
CA HIS A 118 2.95 -9.29 -6.47
C HIS A 118 3.86 -8.09 -6.73
N GLU A 119 3.42 -7.24 -7.64
CA GLU A 119 4.07 -5.98 -7.99
C GLU A 119 3.52 -4.83 -7.15
N VAL A 120 4.39 -3.95 -6.70
CA VAL A 120 3.99 -2.68 -6.08
C VAL A 120 4.31 -1.55 -7.05
N VAL A 121 3.33 -0.72 -7.35
CA VAL A 121 3.45 0.42 -8.25
C VAL A 121 3.25 1.68 -7.43
N LEU A 122 4.29 2.50 -7.35
CA LEU A 122 4.17 3.83 -6.75
C LEU A 122 3.45 4.76 -7.72
N GLY A 123 2.52 5.53 -7.19
CA GLY A 123 1.78 6.57 -7.85
C GLY A 123 2.64 7.69 -8.40
N GLU A 124 2.11 8.45 -9.36
CA GLU A 124 2.83 9.61 -9.91
C GLU A 124 3.07 10.66 -8.82
N ARG A 125 2.06 10.97 -8.00
CA ARG A 125 2.19 12.00 -6.95
C ARG A 125 3.15 11.55 -5.87
N LEU A 126 3.11 10.26 -5.50
CA LEU A 126 4.04 9.70 -4.52
C LEU A 126 5.49 9.76 -5.03
N ARG A 127 5.74 9.40 -6.30
CA ARG A 127 7.07 9.49 -6.92
C ARG A 127 7.57 10.92 -7.00
N GLU A 128 6.71 11.84 -7.45
CA GLU A 128 7.03 13.26 -7.55
C GLU A 128 7.32 13.85 -6.17
N TRP A 129 6.57 13.46 -5.14
CA TRP A 129 6.81 13.92 -3.77
C TRP A 129 8.13 13.38 -3.21
N LEU A 130 8.45 12.10 -3.42
CA LEU A 130 9.73 11.51 -3.01
C LEU A 130 10.94 12.17 -3.70
N GLY A 131 10.80 12.49 -4.98
CA GLY A 131 11.83 13.17 -5.78
C GLY A 131 11.79 14.71 -5.74
N GLY A 132 10.77 15.27 -5.10
CA GLY A 132 10.48 16.70 -5.08
C GLY A 132 11.41 17.49 -4.15
N PRO A 133 11.39 18.83 -4.26
CA PRO A 133 12.20 19.69 -3.40
C PRO A 133 11.87 19.44 -1.92
N ARG A 134 12.93 19.32 -1.11
CA ARG A 134 12.79 19.23 0.35
C ARG A 134 12.52 20.62 0.91
N PRO A 135 11.53 20.82 1.80
CA PRO A 135 11.38 22.06 2.53
C PRO A 135 12.67 22.31 3.29
N LEU A 136 13.07 23.57 3.35
CA LEU A 136 14.21 23.96 4.15
C LEU A 136 13.91 23.58 5.61
N PRO A 137 14.90 23.08 6.37
CA PRO A 137 14.69 22.79 7.77
C PRO A 137 14.18 24.05 8.45
N SER A 138 12.99 23.97 9.04
CA SER A 138 12.41 25.03 9.85
C SER A 138 13.44 25.41 10.91
N ARG A 139 13.94 26.65 10.87
CA ARG A 139 14.87 27.14 11.90
C ARG A 139 14.20 26.92 13.26
N PRO A 140 14.88 26.31 14.25
CA PRO A 140 14.30 26.21 15.58
C PRO A 140 13.97 27.61 16.09
N GLU A 141 12.72 27.84 16.53
CA GLU A 141 12.25 29.06 17.19
C GLU A 141 12.89 29.24 18.60
N SER A 142 14.19 29.02 18.73
CA SER A 142 14.93 29.19 19.99
C SER A 142 15.59 30.57 20.15
N ASP A 143 15.35 31.53 19.24
CA ASP A 143 15.90 32.90 19.33
C ASP A 143 14.85 33.96 19.71
N ARG A 144 13.88 33.58 20.55
CA ARG A 144 13.02 34.54 21.27
C ARG A 144 13.13 34.32 22.77
N ARG A 145 14.22 34.76 23.39
CA ARG A 145 14.21 35.27 24.77
C ARG A 145 15.48 36.01 25.12
#